data_AF-A0A1V3PYL0-F1
#
_entry.id   AF-A0A1V3PYL0-F1
#
_cell.length_a   1.000
_cell.length_b   1.000
_cell.length_c   1.000
_cell.angle_alpha   90.00
_cell.angle_beta   90.00
_cell.angle_gamma   90.00
#
_symmetry.space_group_name_H-M   'P 1'
#
loop_
_entity.id
_entity.type
_entity.pdbx_description
1 polymer ?
#
loop_
_entity_poly.entity_id
_entity_poly.type
_entity_poly.pdbx_seq_one_letter_code
_entity_poly.pdbx_strand_id
1 'polypeptide(L)'
;MNSKEAAANASVREALRCIEDKLYETGMLVTATGDSECEVTIAFDDVDIGDAKVFALMVRVATRSRARTSRSCFQTVRQYVLERYSMLQVGLPEDVREPLLDCVGPIVFVNGAMVL
;
A
#
# COMPACT_ATOMS: atom_id res chain seq x y z
N MET A 1 -4.62 7.04 -19.13
CA MET A 1 -4.77 8.02 -18.02
C MET A 1 -3.47 7.96 -17.23
N ASN A 2 -2.79 9.08 -17.01
CA ASN A 2 -1.53 9.05 -16.25
C ASN A 2 -1.81 8.96 -14.73
N SER A 3 -0.81 8.55 -13.94
CA SER A 3 -1.00 8.30 -12.51
C SER A 3 -1.43 9.55 -11.71
N LYS A 4 -1.09 10.77 -12.15
CA LYS A 4 -1.56 12.02 -11.53
C LYS A 4 -3.04 12.28 -11.81
N GLU A 5 -3.51 11.96 -13.01
CA GLU A 5 -4.94 11.99 -13.33
C GLU A 5 -5.71 10.91 -12.55
N ALA A 6 -5.11 9.73 -12.36
CA ALA A 6 -5.68 8.65 -11.55
C ALA A 6 -5.89 9.08 -10.09
N ALA A 7 -4.93 9.80 -9.51
CA ALA A 7 -5.04 10.33 -8.15
C ALA A 7 -6.19 11.34 -7.98
N ALA A 8 -6.56 12.05 -9.05
CA ALA A 8 -7.68 12.99 -9.06
C ALA A 8 -9.04 12.31 -9.34
N ASN A 9 -9.05 11.06 -9.80
CA ASN A 9 -10.26 10.34 -10.17
C ASN A 9 -11.00 9.81 -8.93
N ALA A 10 -12.29 10.14 -8.79
CA ALA A 10 -13.10 9.74 -7.64
C ALA A 10 -13.25 8.21 -7.52
N SER A 11 -13.48 7.51 -8.63
CA SER A 11 -13.63 6.05 -8.66
C SER A 11 -12.35 5.34 -8.25
N VAL A 12 -11.19 5.86 -8.68
CA VAL A 12 -9.88 5.31 -8.29
C VAL A 12 -9.64 5.50 -6.79
N ARG A 13 -9.91 6.70 -6.24
CA ARG A 13 -9.77 6.94 -4.80
C ARG A 13 -10.71 6.08 -3.96
N GLU A 14 -11.93 5.85 -4.44
CA GLU A 14 -12.89 4.97 -3.77
C GLU A 14 -12.41 3.51 -3.78
N ALA A 15 -11.89 3.03 -4.91
CA ALA A 15 -11.27 1.71 -4.98
C ALA A 15 -10.05 1.57 -4.05
N LEU A 16 -9.19 2.59 -3.97
CA LEU A 16 -8.06 2.60 -3.04
C LEU A 16 -8.52 2.51 -1.58
N ARG A 17 -9.58 3.23 -1.19
CA ARG A 17 -10.18 3.13 0.14
C ARG A 17 -10.73 1.73 0.42
N CYS A 18 -11.43 1.12 -0.54
CA CYS A 18 -11.90 -0.25 -0.40
C CYS A 18 -10.75 -1.25 -0.19
N ILE A 19 -9.61 -1.05 -0.87
CA ILE A 19 -8.42 -1.88 -0.66
C ILE A 19 -7.84 -1.65 0.74
N GLU A 20 -7.73 -0.39 1.17
CA GLU A 20 -7.26 0.00 2.50
C GLU A 20 -8.10 -0.67 3.60
N ASP A 21 -9.43 -0.58 3.51
CA ASP A 21 -10.35 -1.22 4.45
C ASP A 21 -10.14 -2.74 4.51
N LYS A 22 -9.97 -3.39 3.35
CA LYS A 22 -9.75 -4.84 3.29
C LYS A 22 -8.40 -5.27 3.86
N LEU A 23 -7.36 -4.45 3.70
CA LEU A 23 -6.08 -4.67 4.35
C LEU A 23 -6.19 -4.53 5.87
N TYR A 24 -7.00 -3.61 6.36
CA TYR A 24 -7.24 -3.39 7.79
C TYR A 24 -8.04 -4.55 8.44
N GLU A 25 -9.11 -5.01 7.78
CA GLU A 25 -10.04 -6.03 8.30
C GLU A 25 -9.39 -7.38 8.65
N THR A 26 -8.23 -7.67 8.10
CA THR A 26 -7.76 -9.05 7.94
C THR A 26 -6.89 -9.57 9.07
N GLY A 27 -6.66 -8.80 10.14
CA GLY A 27 -5.95 -9.23 11.37
C GLY A 27 -4.48 -9.64 11.19
N MET A 28 -4.03 -9.83 9.95
CA MET A 28 -2.67 -10.16 9.55
C MET A 28 -1.72 -8.99 9.77
N LEU A 29 -2.16 -7.75 9.58
CA LEU A 29 -1.34 -6.58 9.90
C LEU A 29 -1.14 -6.45 11.40
N VAL A 30 -2.19 -6.64 12.19
CA VAL A 30 -2.09 -6.72 13.66
C VAL A 30 -1.15 -7.84 14.09
N THR A 31 -1.24 -9.00 13.44
CA THR A 31 -0.34 -10.13 13.73
C THR A 31 1.10 -9.83 13.34
N ALA A 32 1.34 -9.25 12.17
CA ALA A 32 2.68 -8.99 11.66
C ALA A 32 3.37 -7.83 12.41
N THR A 33 2.62 -6.78 12.75
CA THR A 33 3.12 -5.61 13.51
C THR A 33 3.08 -5.84 15.03
N GLY A 34 2.24 -6.76 15.50
CA GLY A 34 1.97 -6.94 16.93
C GLY A 34 1.19 -5.77 17.52
N ASP A 35 0.46 -5.01 16.71
CA ASP A 35 -0.21 -3.77 17.08
C ASP A 35 -1.65 -3.77 16.57
N SER A 36 -2.60 -3.78 17.49
CA SER A 36 -4.03 -3.74 17.18
C SER A 36 -4.50 -2.37 16.69
N GLU A 37 -3.69 -1.32 16.89
CA GLU A 37 -3.94 0.05 16.43
C GLU A 37 -3.08 0.39 15.19
N CYS A 38 -2.61 -0.62 14.45
CA CYS A 38 -1.85 -0.36 13.23
C CYS A 38 -2.74 0.32 12.18
N GLU A 39 -2.28 1.41 11.59
CA GLU A 39 -2.98 2.12 10.53
C GLU A 39 -2.38 1.77 9.17
N VAL A 40 -3.23 1.64 8.16
CA VAL A 40 -2.82 1.47 6.76
C VAL A 40 -3.32 2.66 5.98
N THR A 41 -2.51 3.16 5.05
CA THR A 41 -2.93 4.18 4.11
C THR A 41 -2.42 3.83 2.72
N ILE A 42 -3.30 3.90 1.73
CA ILE A 42 -2.92 3.75 0.33
C ILE A 42 -3.13 5.05 -0.42
N ALA A 43 -2.08 5.53 -1.10
CA ALA A 43 -2.15 6.74 -1.89
C ALA A 43 -1.14 6.72 -3.03
N PHE A 44 -1.41 7.51 -4.07
CA PHE A 44 -0.39 7.90 -5.02
C PHE A 44 0.40 9.10 -4.47
N ASP A 45 1.73 9.05 -4.58
CA ASP A 45 2.60 10.14 -4.13
C ASP A 45 3.94 10.08 -4.86
N ASP A 46 4.72 11.15 -4.76
CA ASP A 46 6.10 11.19 -5.22
C ASP A 46 7.03 10.56 -4.16
N VAL A 47 7.77 9.54 -4.56
CA VAL A 47 8.75 8.82 -3.71
C VAL A 47 10.15 9.07 -4.22
N ASP A 48 11.06 9.44 -3.32
CA ASP A 48 12.49 9.53 -3.61
C ASP A 48 13.10 8.10 -3.63
N ILE A 49 13.52 7.65 -4.82
CA ILE A 49 14.22 6.37 -5.03
C ILE A 49 15.60 6.69 -5.61
N GLY A 50 16.62 6.66 -4.75
CA GLY A 50 17.97 7.12 -5.13
C GLY A 50 17.96 8.62 -5.42
N ASP A 51 18.44 9.01 -6.60
CA ASP A 51 18.48 10.40 -7.06
C ASP A 51 17.24 10.83 -7.87
N ALA A 52 16.21 9.97 -7.97
CA ALA A 52 15.01 10.21 -8.76
C ALA A 52 13.75 10.30 -7.90
N LYS A 53 12.89 11.27 -8.19
CA LYS A 53 11.49 11.30 -7.73
C LYS A 53 10.62 10.49 -8.67
N VAL A 54 9.98 9.47 -8.14
CA VAL A 54 9.10 8.56 -8.89
C VAL A 54 7.70 8.67 -8.33
N PHE A 55 6.73 9.00 -9.19
CA PHE A 55 5.32 8.97 -8.82
C PHE A 55 4.85 7.51 -8.74
N ALA A 56 4.49 7.08 -7.54
CA ALA A 56 4.24 5.67 -7.24
C ALA A 56 2.98 5.49 -6.40
N LEU A 57 2.40 4.29 -6.48
CA LEU A 57 1.42 3.85 -5.50
C LEU A 57 2.15 3.39 -4.24
N MET A 58 1.80 3.99 -3.11
CA MET A 58 2.37 3.63 -1.82
C MET A 58 1.34 3.01 -0.91
N VAL A 59 1.81 2.06 -0.11
CA VAL A 59 1.10 1.53 1.05
C VAL A 59 1.90 1.85 2.29
N ARG A 60 1.40 2.73 3.15
CA ARG A 60 2.02 3.09 4.42
C ARG A 60 1.34 2.31 5.53
N VAL A 61 2.14 1.63 6.35
CA VAL A 61 1.69 0.93 7.56
C VAL A 61 2.34 1.62 8.74
N ALA A 62 1.54 2.29 9.57
CA ALA A 62 1.99 2.91 10.80
C ALA A 62 1.68 1.99 11.98
N THR A 63 2.67 1.74 12.84
CA THR A 63 2.53 0.93 14.04
C THR A 63 3.30 1.53 15.21
N ARG A 64 2.66 1.53 16.38
CA ARG A 64 3.21 1.94 17.68
C ARG A 64 4.13 0.88 18.28
N SER A 65 4.04 -0.37 17.82
CA SER A 65 4.82 -1.48 18.35
C SER A 65 6.28 -1.43 17.88
N ARG A 66 7.17 -1.04 18.79
CA ARG A 66 8.63 -1.13 18.58
C ARG A 66 9.15 -2.58 18.60
N ALA A 67 8.39 -3.51 19.17
CA ALA A 67 8.85 -4.86 19.47
C ALA A 67 9.01 -5.77 18.24
N ARG A 68 8.40 -5.41 17.10
CA ARG A 68 8.42 -6.22 15.86
C ARG A 68 8.99 -5.47 14.65
N THR A 69 9.84 -4.46 14.87
CA THR A 69 10.58 -3.79 13.78
C THR A 69 11.77 -4.60 13.26
N SER A 70 11.64 -5.93 13.23
CA SER A 70 12.65 -6.80 12.66
C SER A 70 12.46 -6.91 11.15
N ARG A 71 13.56 -7.11 10.42
CA ARG A 71 13.53 -7.23 8.95
C ARG A 71 12.58 -8.33 8.46
N SER A 72 12.45 -9.43 9.19
CA SER A 72 11.54 -10.53 8.86
C SER A 72 10.07 -10.14 8.99
N CYS A 73 9.70 -9.42 10.06
CA CYS A 73 8.33 -8.92 10.24
C CYS A 73 7.93 -7.96 9.12
N PHE A 74 8.84 -7.07 8.70
CA PHE A 74 8.58 -6.16 7.58
C PHE A 74 8.39 -6.90 6.26
N GLN A 75 9.18 -7.94 6.00
CA GLN A 75 8.97 -8.78 4.82
C GLN A 75 7.60 -9.49 4.85
N THR A 76 7.15 -9.96 6.02
CA THR A 76 5.79 -10.52 6.16
C THR A 76 4.72 -9.48 5.86
N VAL A 77 4.83 -8.26 6.38
CA VAL A 77 3.90 -7.15 6.07
C VAL A 77 3.91 -6.86 4.57
N ARG A 78 5.08 -6.73 3.97
CA ARG A 78 5.23 -6.47 2.53
C ARG A 78 4.58 -7.56 1.70
N GLN A 79 4.91 -8.82 1.95
CA GLN A 79 4.33 -9.94 1.21
C GLN A 79 2.82 -9.96 1.35
N TYR A 80 2.31 -9.79 2.57
CA TYR A 80 0.89 -9.74 2.84
C TYR A 80 0.18 -8.63 2.05
N VAL A 81 0.72 -7.41 2.09
CA VAL A 81 0.18 -6.27 1.36
C VAL A 81 0.18 -6.52 -0.15
N LEU A 82 1.29 -7.02 -0.70
CA LEU A 82 1.41 -7.28 -2.13
C LEU A 82 0.46 -8.37 -2.62
N GLU A 83 0.35 -9.49 -1.89
CA GLU A 83 -0.57 -10.58 -2.22
C GLU A 83 -2.02 -10.11 -2.19
N ARG A 84 -2.42 -9.41 -1.12
CA ARG A 84 -3.78 -8.88 -0.99
C ARG A 84 -4.10 -7.82 -2.02
N TYR A 85 -3.18 -6.89 -2.27
CA TYR A 85 -3.33 -5.87 -3.29
C TYR A 85 -3.53 -6.52 -4.66
N SER A 86 -2.69 -7.49 -5.03
CA SER A 86 -2.81 -8.21 -6.31
C SER A 86 -4.15 -8.93 -6.44
N MET A 87 -4.64 -9.60 -5.39
CA MET A 87 -5.95 -10.26 -5.41
C MET A 87 -7.09 -9.26 -5.59
N LEU A 88 -7.06 -8.14 -4.86
CA LEU A 88 -8.11 -7.13 -4.91
C LEU A 88 -8.11 -6.37 -6.25
N GLN A 89 -6.93 -6.13 -6.82
CA GLN A 89 -6.78 -5.45 -8.11
C GLN A 89 -7.41 -6.23 -9.28
N VAL A 90 -7.37 -7.57 -9.24
CA VAL A 90 -8.01 -8.41 -10.28
C VAL A 90 -9.53 -8.23 -10.32
N GLY A 91 -10.15 -7.88 -9.19
CA GLY A 91 -11.59 -7.65 -9.09
C GLY A 91 -12.03 -6.23 -9.46
N LEU A 92 -11.12 -5.32 -9.77
CA LEU A 92 -11.44 -3.93 -10.07
C LEU A 92 -11.94 -3.76 -11.51
N PRO A 93 -12.87 -2.82 -11.76
CA PRO A 93 -13.22 -2.35 -13.09
C PRO A 93 -11.99 -1.94 -13.91
N GLU A 94 -12.02 -2.17 -15.22
CA GLU A 94 -10.88 -1.94 -16.11
C GLU A 94 -10.39 -0.49 -16.08
N ASP A 95 -11.31 0.47 -16.04
CA ASP A 95 -11.07 1.91 -15.96
C ASP A 95 -10.35 2.36 -14.67
N VAL A 96 -10.43 1.55 -13.61
CA VAL A 96 -9.69 1.75 -12.35
C VAL A 96 -8.39 0.95 -12.33
N ARG A 97 -8.41 -0.25 -12.90
CA ARG A 97 -7.29 -1.19 -12.90
C ARG A 97 -6.13 -0.72 -13.79
N GLU A 98 -6.42 -0.24 -15.00
CA GLU A 98 -5.39 0.24 -15.94
C GLU A 98 -4.48 1.32 -15.31
N PRO A 99 -5.03 2.39 -14.71
CA PRO A 99 -4.20 3.40 -14.04
C PRO A 99 -3.35 2.88 -12.88
N LEU A 100 -3.85 1.85 -12.18
CA LEU A 100 -3.11 1.18 -11.10
C LEU A 100 -1.98 0.29 -11.63
N LEU A 101 -2.12 -0.25 -12.84
CA LEU A 101 -1.07 -1.04 -13.51
C LEU A 101 0.00 -0.15 -14.18
N ASP A 102 -0.39 1.02 -14.65
CA ASP A 102 0.51 2.00 -15.28
C ASP A 102 1.39 2.76 -14.26
N CYS A 103 1.18 2.56 -12.96
CA CYS A 103 1.96 3.21 -11.91
C CYS A 103 3.10 2.31 -11.38
N VAL A 104 4.16 2.93 -10.87
CA VAL A 104 5.21 2.20 -10.14
C VAL A 104 4.66 1.82 -8.76
N GLY A 105 4.70 0.53 -8.39
CA GLY A 105 4.30 0.08 -7.04
C GLY A 105 3.49 -1.21 -7.04
N PRO A 106 2.91 -1.60 -5.88
CA PRO A 106 2.86 -0.83 -4.63
C PRO A 106 4.19 -0.83 -3.88
N ILE A 107 4.64 0.35 -3.44
CA ILE A 107 5.80 0.50 -2.55
C ILE A 107 5.31 0.48 -1.10
N VAL A 108 5.81 -0.46 -0.30
CA VAL A 108 5.36 -0.63 1.09
C VAL A 108 6.31 0.08 2.05
N PHE A 109 5.75 0.92 2.92
CA PHE A 109 6.46 1.59 4.00
C PHE A 109 5.93 1.11 5.34
N VAL A 110 6.82 0.77 6.28
CA VAL A 110 6.46 0.48 7.66
C VAL A 110 7.15 1.51 8.57
N ASN A 111 6.38 2.28 9.33
CA ASN A 111 6.90 3.36 10.18
C ASN A 111 7.84 4.33 9.44
N GLY A 112 7.53 4.63 8.18
CA GLY A 112 8.33 5.52 7.32
C GLY A 112 9.57 4.87 6.69
N ALA A 113 9.91 3.63 7.04
CA ALA A 113 10.98 2.89 6.39
C ALA A 113 10.43 2.11 5.18
N MET A 114 11.04 2.32 4.01
CA MET A 114 10.73 1.54 2.82
C MET A 114 11.12 0.08 3.04
N VAL A 115 10.19 -0.83 2.77
CA VAL A 115 10.43 -2.27 2.85
C VAL A 115 10.58 -2.82 1.44
N LEU A 116 11.79 -3.25 1.11
CA LEU A 116 12.15 -3.86 -0.18
C LEU A 116 11.97 -5.39 -0.18
#